data_AF-R9I0F0-F1
#
_entry.id   AF-R9I0F0-F1
#
_cell.length_a   1.000
_cell.length_b   1.000
_cell.length_c   1.000
_cell.angle_alpha   90.00
_cell.angle_beta   90.00
_cell.angle_gamma   90.00
#
_symmetry.space_group_name_H-M   'P 1'
#
loop_
_entity.id
_entity.type
_entity.pdbx_description
1 polymer ?
#
loop_
_entity_poly.entity_id
_entity_poly.type
_entity_poly.pdbx_seq_one_letter_code
_entity_poly.pdbx_strand_id
1 'polypeptide(L)' 'MRSTFKVLFYVNASKEKNGIVPIMGRVTINGSVAQFSCKRTIAKEL' A
#
# COMPACT_ATOMS: atom_id res chain seq x y z
N MET A 1 20.41 8.19 -16.97
CA MET A 1 19.75 7.52 -15.83
C MET A 1 18.31 8.04 -15.75
N ARG A 2 17.30 7.17 -15.93
CA ARG A 2 15.90 7.62 -15.89
C ARG A 2 15.47 7.77 -14.42
N SER A 3 15.36 9.01 -13.95
CA SER A 3 14.71 9.27 -12.67
C SER A 3 13.24 8.87 -12.79
N THR A 4 12.76 8.01 -11.89
CA THR A 4 11.36 7.56 -11.89
C THR A 4 10.76 7.72 -10.52
N PHE A 5 9.54 8.23 -10.50
CA PHE A 5 8.73 8.35 -9.30
C PHE A 5 7.37 7.70 -9.57
N LYS A 6 7.02 6.69 -8.76
CA LYS A 6 5.70 6.04 -8.81
C LYS A 6 5.17 5.88 -7.40
N VAL A 7 3.89 6.20 -7.22
CA VAL A 7 3.14 5.92 -6.00
C VAL A 7 2.02 4.94 -6.32
N LEU A 8 1.77 4.00 -5.42
CA LEU A 8 0.67 3.05 -5.47
C LEU A 8 0.02 2.95 -4.09
N PHE A 9 -1.30 3.05 -4.05
CA PHE A 9 -2.09 2.70 -2.87
C PHE A 9 -2.86 1.41 -3.14
N TYR A 10 -2.89 0.52 -2.16
CA TYR A 10 -3.56 -0.76 -2.26
C TYR A 10 -3.94 -1.26 -0.86
N VAL A 11 -4.79 -2.28 -0.81
CA VAL A 11 -5.13 -2.97 0.45
C VAL A 11 -4.31 -4.23 0.61
N ASN A 12 -3.88 -4.52 1.84
CA ASN A 12 -3.19 -5.77 2.14
C ASN A 12 -4.19 -6.82 2.66
N ALA A 13 -4.77 -7.59 1.73
CA ALA A 13 -5.74 -8.64 2.04
C ALA A 13 -5.17 -9.75 2.93
N SER A 14 -3.86 -10.01 2.88
CA SER A 14 -3.21 -11.00 3.76
C SER A 14 -3.15 -10.55 5.23
N LYS A 15 -3.39 -9.27 5.52
CA LYS A 15 -3.47 -8.71 6.88
C LYS A 15 -4.92 -8.43 7.30
N GLU A 16 -5.88 -9.11 6.70
CA GLU A 16 -7.27 -9.01 7.10
C GLU A 16 -7.47 -9.47 8.55
N LYS A 17 -8.23 -8.70 9.31
CA LYS A 17 -8.71 -9.08 10.64
C LYS A 17 -10.17 -8.65 10.78
N ASN A 18 -11.06 -9.59 11.04
CA ASN A 18 -12.49 -9.36 11.21
C ASN A 18 -13.14 -8.61 10.02
N GLY A 19 -12.82 -9.01 8.79
CA GLY A 19 -13.35 -8.36 7.59
C GLY A 19 -12.77 -6.97 7.29
N ILE A 20 -11.75 -6.53 8.05
CA ILE A 20 -11.10 -5.22 7.89
C ILE A 20 -9.68 -5.42 7.38
N VAL A 21 -9.30 -4.67 6.34
CA VAL A 21 -7.97 -4.70 5.71
C VAL A 21 -7.26 -3.34 5.80
N PRO A 22 -5.94 -3.29 6.02
CA PRO A 22 -5.20 -2.04 6.06
C PRO A 22 -4.88 -1.51 4.65
N ILE A 23 -4.92 -0.18 4.52
CA ILE A 23 -4.43 0.53 3.34
C ILE A 23 -2.92 0.72 3.46
N MET A 24 -2.20 0.35 2.40
CA MET A 24 -0.76 0.46 2.27
C MET A 24 -0.40 1.45 1.18
N GLY A 25 0.63 2.26 1.42
CA GLY A 25 1.29 3.07 0.41
C GLY A 25 2.61 2.45 -0.01
N ARG A 26 2.91 2.50 -1.30
CA ARG A 26 4.20 2.12 -1.87
C ARG A 26 4.74 3.27 -2.72
N VAL A 27 5.95 3.71 -2.39
CA VAL A 27 6.72 4.66 -3.20
C VAL A 27 7.87 3.91 -3.85
N THR A 28 8.05 4.11 -5.14
CA THR A 28 9.18 3.58 -5.91
C THR A 28 9.96 4.75 -6.49
N ILE A 29 11.24 4.85 -6.14
CA ILE A 29 12.18 5.85 -6.65
C ILE A 29 13.37 5.13 -7.24
N ASN A 30 13.62 5.29 -8.54
CA ASN A 30 14.78 4.71 -9.22
C ASN A 30 14.94 3.19 -9.02
N GLY A 31 13.83 2.46 -8.89
CA GLY A 31 13.82 1.01 -8.63
C GLY A 31 13.84 0.63 -7.14
N SER A 32 14.22 1.54 -6.23
CA SER A 32 14.11 1.33 -4.79
C SER A 32 12.67 1.49 -4.33
N VAL A 33 12.21 0.56 -3.48
CA VAL A 33 10.83 0.51 -3.00
C VAL A 33 10.79 0.78 -1.50
N ALA A 34 9.96 1.74 -1.09
CA ALA A 34 9.57 1.95 0.29
C ALA A 34 8.07 1.69 0.46
N GLN A 35 7.71 0.94 1.49
CA GLN A 35 6.31 0.64 1.84
C GLN A 35 5.99 1.22 3.22
N PHE A 36 4.80 1.78 3.37
CA PHE A 36 4.33 2.34 4.63
C PHE A 36 2.85 2.05 4.83
N SER A 37 2.44 1.89 6.09
CA SER A 37 1.02 1.83 6.43
C SER A 37 0.44 3.23 6.39
N CYS A 38 -0.74 3.39 5.78
CA CYS A 38 -1.49 4.63 5.85
C CYS A 38 -2.18 4.83 7.21
N LYS A 39 -2.04 3.87 8.16
CA LYS A 39 -2.73 3.83 9.46
C LYS A 39 -4.26 3.96 9.33
N ARG A 40 -4.78 3.49 8.19
CA ARG A 40 -6.20 3.44 7.87
C ARG A 40 -6.56 2.06 7.38
N THR A 41 -7.79 1.67 7.62
CA THR A 41 -8.33 0.36 7.29
C THR A 41 -9.69 0.52 6.65
N ILE A 42 -10.09 -0.42 5.80
CA ILE A 42 -11.41 -0.46 5.17
C ILE A 42 -12.04 -1.85 5.34
N ALA A 43 -13.36 -1.94 5.22
CA ALA A 43 -14.02 -3.23 5.07
C ALA A 43 -13.55 -3.89 3.76
N LYS A 44 -13.30 -5.19 3.80
CA LYS A 44 -12.90 -5.97 2.63
C LYS A 44 -14.03 -6.11 1.62
N GLU A 45 -15.25 -6.19 2.12
CA GLU A 45 -16.46 -6.25 1.32
C GLU A 45 -16.85 -4.83 0.91
N LEU A 46 -16.52 -4.49 -0.34
CA LEU A 46 -17.07 -3.38 -1.11
C LEU A 46 -17.82 -3.97 -2.29
#